data_AF-R6F072-F1
#
_entry.id   AF-R6F072-F1
#
_cell.length_a   1.000
_cell.length_b   1.000
_cell.length_c   1.000
_cell.angle_alpha   90.00
_cell.angle_beta   90.00
_cell.angle_gamma   90.00
#
_symmetry.space_group_name_H-M   'P 1'
#
loop_
_entity.id
_entity.type
_entity.pdbx_description
1 polymer ?
#
loop_
_entity_poly.entity_id
_entity_poly.type
_entity_poly.pdbx_seq_one_letter_code
_entity_poly.pdbx_strand_id
1 'polypeptide(L)'
;MRHIINILVSIATICQFFASVFNMLNMKKPETIEDSLYNDFVLIGCSCSFIIGLIFILTYNFRCKFLNSKTINLSFLVIVLFAVYVHIYQLFIQKDLMLVSGILLLVDIFVGTKGCKIIIQSKVR
;
A
#
# COMPACT_ATOMS: atom_id res chain seq x y z
N MET A 1 -8.67 20.96 1.91
CA MET A 1 -8.97 19.50 1.84
C MET A 1 -7.89 18.73 1.08
N ARG A 2 -7.69 18.94 -0.23
CA ARG A 2 -6.72 18.20 -1.05
C ARG A 2 -5.28 18.18 -0.49
N HIS A 3 -4.77 19.35 -0.12
CA HIS A 3 -3.41 19.49 0.42
C HIS A 3 -3.24 18.81 1.78
N ILE A 4 -4.26 18.87 2.65
CA ILE A 4 -4.24 18.25 3.98
C ILE A 4 -4.18 16.72 3.83
N ILE A 5 -5.01 16.14 2.96
CA ILE A 5 -4.98 14.70 2.67
C ILE A 5 -3.61 14.29 2.15
N ASN A 6 -3.02 15.06 1.22
CA ASN A 6 -1.70 14.73 0.70
C ASN A 6 -0.59 14.80 1.76
N ILE A 7 -0.63 15.80 2.64
CA ILE A 7 0.32 15.89 3.76
C ILE A 7 0.17 14.68 4.68
N LEU A 8 -1.06 14.30 5.04
CA LEU A 8 -1.32 13.14 5.88
C LEU A 8 -0.83 11.83 5.24
N VAL A 9 -1.12 11.61 3.95
CA VAL A 9 -0.69 10.42 3.23
C VAL A 9 0.84 10.39 3.08
N SER A 10 1.48 11.52 2.80
CA SER A 10 2.94 11.61 2.74
C SER A 10 3.57 11.26 4.09
N ILE A 11 3.07 11.83 5.20
CA ILE A 11 3.55 11.52 6.54
C ILE A 11 3.35 10.04 6.84
N ALA A 12 2.17 9.49 6.58
CA ALA A 12 1.88 8.07 6.80
C ALA A 12 2.81 7.16 5.99
N THR A 13 3.06 7.49 4.73
CA THR A 13 3.97 6.72 3.85
C THR A 13 5.41 6.78 4.35
N ILE A 14 5.88 7.94 4.80
CA ILE A 14 7.23 8.12 5.38
C ILE A 14 7.36 7.34 6.69
N CYS A 15 6.38 7.43 7.58
CA CYS A 15 6.36 6.66 8.83
C CYS A 15 6.37 5.15 8.56
N GLN A 16 5.56 4.68 7.61
CA GLN A 16 5.53 3.27 7.23
C GLN A 16 6.87 2.82 6.63
N PHE A 17 7.53 3.67 5.84
CA PHE A 17 8.86 3.39 5.29
C PHE A 17 9.88 3.20 6.42
N PHE A 18 9.99 4.15 7.35
CA PHE A 18 10.91 4.05 8.48
C PHE A 18 10.60 2.82 9.34
N ALA A 19 9.32 2.57 9.64
CA ALA A 19 8.91 1.38 10.37
C ALA A 19 9.36 0.10 9.67
N SER A 20 9.21 0.00 8.35
CA SER A 20 9.66 -1.16 7.58
C SER A 20 11.18 -1.33 7.62
N VAL A 21 11.95 -0.24 7.53
CA VAL A 21 13.42 -0.28 7.61
C VAL A 21 13.86 -0.73 9.00
N PHE A 22 13.27 -0.19 10.05
CA PHE A 22 13.55 -0.62 11.42
C PHE A 22 13.19 -2.09 11.64
N ASN A 23 12.05 -2.54 11.10
CA ASN A 23 11.63 -3.93 11.23
C ASN A 23 12.60 -4.86 10.51
N MET A 24 13.03 -4.50 9.30
CA MET A 24 14.02 -5.26 8.52
C MET A 24 15.39 -5.32 9.20
N LEU A 25 15.83 -4.22 9.83
CA LEU A 25 17.10 -4.18 10.58
C LEU A 25 17.04 -5.00 11.87
N ASN A 26 15.86 -5.11 12.48
CA ASN A 26 15.63 -5.87 13.73
C ASN A 26 15.16 -7.31 13.50
N MET A 27 14.98 -7.74 12.24
CA MET A 27 14.60 -9.11 11.92
C MET A 27 15.69 -10.06 12.43
N LYS A 28 15.32 -10.92 13.38
CA LYS A 28 16.20 -12.00 13.83
C LYS A 28 16.42 -12.97 12.69
N LYS A 29 17.59 -13.61 12.68
CA LYS A 29 17.88 -14.71 11.74
C LYS A 29 16.80 -15.77 11.91
N PRO A 30 16.06 -16.16 10.85
CA PRO A 30 14.98 -17.11 10.98
C PRO A 30 15.53 -18.47 11.43
N GLU A 31 14.92 -19.03 12.48
CA GLU A 31 15.27 -20.36 12.99
C GLU A 31 14.43 -21.45 12.33
N THR A 32 13.23 -21.08 11.85
CA THR A 32 12.31 -21.97 11.14
C THR A 32 11.94 -21.43 9.75
N ILE A 33 11.39 -22.31 8.91
CA ILE A 33 10.86 -21.95 7.59
C ILE A 33 9.65 -21.00 7.74
N GLU A 34 8.84 -21.19 8.76
CA GLU A 34 7.67 -20.33 9.04
C GLU A 34 8.11 -18.90 9.38
N ASP A 35 9.17 -18.73 10.18
CA ASP A 35 9.74 -17.41 10.50
C ASP A 35 10.28 -16.72 9.24
N SER A 36 10.91 -17.47 8.34
CA SER A 36 11.40 -16.93 7.06
C SER A 36 10.23 -16.44 6.20
N LEU A 37 9.18 -17.23 6.06
CA LEU A 37 7.99 -16.87 5.28
C LEU A 37 7.27 -15.66 5.87
N TYR A 38 7.20 -15.57 7.20
CA TYR A 38 6.63 -14.42 7.89
C TYR A 38 7.44 -13.14 7.62
N ASN A 39 8.77 -13.22 7.71
CA ASN A 39 9.64 -12.09 7.43
C ASN A 39 9.50 -11.61 5.98
N ASP A 40 9.51 -12.53 5.02
CA ASP A 40 9.30 -12.21 3.60
C ASP A 40 7.92 -11.58 3.37
N PHE A 41 6.89 -12.12 4.02
CA PHE A 41 5.53 -11.60 3.95
C PHE A 41 5.44 -10.14 4.44
N VAL A 42 6.03 -9.85 5.60
CA VAL A 42 6.09 -8.49 6.17
C VAL A 42 6.84 -7.54 5.24
N LEU A 43 7.95 -7.99 4.65
CA LEU A 43 8.80 -7.18 3.78
C LEU A 43 8.12 -6.85 2.44
N ILE A 44 7.50 -7.85 1.81
CA ILE A 44 6.71 -7.67 0.59
C ILE A 44 5.52 -6.75 0.87
N GLY A 45 4.82 -6.94 1.99
CA GLY A 45 3.68 -6.12 2.37
C GLY A 45 4.03 -4.64 2.56
N CYS A 46 5.13 -4.37 3.26
CA CYS A 46 5.64 -3.00 3.41
C CYS A 46 6.02 -2.37 2.06
N SER A 47 6.64 -3.15 1.18
CA SER A 47 7.03 -2.70 -0.16
C SER A 47 5.80 -2.36 -1.01
N CYS A 48 4.75 -3.17 -0.97
CA CYS A 48 3.48 -2.90 -1.66
C CYS A 48 2.81 -1.62 -1.16
N SER A 49 2.76 -1.43 0.16
CA SER A 49 2.21 -0.22 0.77
C SER A 49 2.95 1.05 0.32
N PHE A 50 4.29 0.99 0.28
CA PHE A 50 5.11 2.10 -0.19
C PHE A 50 4.86 2.43 -1.67
N ILE A 51 4.75 1.41 -2.53
CA ILE A 51 4.44 1.57 -3.96
C ILE A 51 3.07 2.26 -4.14
N ILE A 52 2.06 1.88 -3.37
CA ILE A 52 0.73 2.49 -3.45
C ILE A 52 0.76 3.94 -2.96
N GLY A 53 1.45 4.23 -1.86
CA GLY A 53 1.65 5.59 -1.37
C GLY A 53 2.28 6.50 -2.43
N LEU A 54 3.35 6.02 -3.09
CA LEU A 54 3.97 6.73 -4.20
C LEU A 54 3.02 6.93 -5.39
N ILE A 55 2.28 5.90 -5.79
CA ILE A 55 1.32 5.99 -6.90
C ILE A 55 0.16 6.93 -6.56
N PHE A 56 -0.30 6.97 -5.31
CA PHE A 56 -1.28 7.94 -4.86
C PHE A 56 -0.73 9.36 -5.00
N ILE A 57 0.49 9.62 -4.52
CA ILE A 57 1.14 10.93 -4.64
C ILE A 57 1.31 11.32 -6.12
N LEU A 58 1.80 10.43 -6.98
CA LEU A 58 1.99 10.70 -8.41
C LEU A 58 0.67 10.93 -9.15
N THR A 59 -0.34 10.11 -8.88
CA THR A 59 -1.66 10.21 -9.52
C THR A 59 -2.41 11.44 -9.03
N TYR A 60 -2.28 11.79 -7.75
CA TYR A 60 -3.09 12.81 -7.10
C TYR A 60 -2.42 14.19 -7.02
N ASN A 61 -1.10 14.29 -6.87
CA ASN A 61 -0.39 15.58 -7.00
C ASN A 61 -0.04 15.90 -8.45
N PHE A 62 0.58 14.97 -9.17
CA PHE A 62 1.12 15.23 -10.52
C PHE A 62 0.15 14.92 -11.67
N ARG A 63 -1.07 14.43 -11.37
CA ARG A 63 -2.08 13.99 -12.36
C ARG A 63 -1.51 13.02 -13.40
N CYS A 64 -0.49 12.24 -13.04
CA CYS A 64 0.11 11.28 -13.96
C CYS A 64 -0.94 10.25 -14.41
N LYS A 65 -1.04 10.03 -15.73
CA LYS A 65 -1.92 9.02 -16.34
C LYS A 65 -1.33 7.60 -16.25
N PHE A 66 -0.66 7.26 -15.15
CA PHE A 66 0.02 5.97 -14.98
C PHE A 66 -0.98 4.79 -15.06
N LEU A 67 -2.22 5.02 -14.60
CA LEU A 67 -3.34 4.07 -14.60
C LEU A 67 -4.15 4.04 -15.92
N ASN A 68 -3.58 4.49 -17.03
CA ASN A 68 -4.32 4.57 -18.31
C ASN A 68 -4.17 3.30 -19.17
N SER A 69 -3.27 2.39 -18.80
CA SER A 69 -3.10 1.10 -19.48
C SER A 69 -3.86 0.00 -18.75
N LYS A 70 -4.58 -0.83 -19.51
CA LYS A 70 -5.46 -1.90 -18.98
C LYS A 70 -4.67 -2.99 -18.24
N THR A 71 -3.51 -3.37 -18.76
CA THR A 71 -2.62 -4.38 -18.16
C THR A 71 -2.01 -3.87 -16.85
N ILE A 72 -1.59 -2.59 -16.84
CA ILE A 72 -1.05 -1.95 -15.64
C ILE A 72 -2.12 -1.86 -14.55
N ASN A 73 -3.38 -1.58 -14.91
CA ASN A 73 -4.48 -1.50 -13.95
C ASN A 73 -4.82 -2.84 -13.28
N LEU A 74 -4.76 -3.96 -14.01
CA LEU A 74 -5.06 -5.27 -13.43
C LEU A 74 -3.95 -5.70 -12.45
N SER A 75 -2.68 -5.62 -12.85
CA SER A 75 -1.56 -5.92 -11.96
C SER A 75 -1.57 -5.00 -10.73
N PHE A 76 -1.94 -3.74 -10.93
CA PHE A 76 -2.07 -2.78 -9.84
C PHE A 76 -3.20 -3.12 -8.87
N LEU A 77 -4.32 -3.66 -9.36
CA LEU A 77 -5.41 -4.12 -8.49
C LEU A 77 -4.94 -5.23 -7.54
N VAL A 78 -4.12 -6.17 -8.03
CA VAL A 78 -3.54 -7.24 -7.21
C VAL A 78 -2.64 -6.66 -6.12
N ILE A 79 -1.82 -5.67 -6.46
CA ILE A 79 -0.95 -4.97 -5.49
C ILE A 79 -1.79 -4.27 -4.41
N VAL A 80 -2.88 -3.60 -4.80
CA VAL A 80 -3.80 -2.94 -3.86
C VAL A 80 -4.47 -3.95 -2.93
N LEU A 81 -4.95 -5.08 -3.44
CA LEU A 81 -5.55 -6.12 -2.60
C LEU A 81 -4.56 -6.67 -1.58
N PHE A 82 -3.31 -6.87 -2.00
CA PHE A 82 -2.25 -7.34 -1.10
C PHE A 82 -1.93 -6.32 0.00
N ALA A 83 -1.84 -5.03 -0.33
CA ALA A 83 -1.61 -3.98 0.66
C ALA A 83 -2.79 -3.80 1.63
N VAL A 84 -4.03 -3.88 1.16
CA VAL A 84 -5.22 -3.90 2.02
C VAL A 84 -5.13 -5.04 3.03
N TYR A 85 -4.78 -6.24 2.57
CA TYR A 85 -4.62 -7.39 3.46
C TYR A 85 -3.54 -7.14 4.53
N VAL A 86 -2.39 -6.58 4.13
CA VAL A 86 -1.29 -6.26 5.05
C VAL A 86 -1.70 -5.21 6.07
N HIS A 87 -2.40 -4.14 5.67
CA HIS A 87 -2.87 -3.11 6.59
C HIS A 87 -3.96 -3.61 7.54
N ILE A 88 -4.85 -4.51 7.09
CA ILE A 88 -5.81 -5.18 7.96
C ILE A 88 -5.05 -6.05 8.98
N TYR A 89 -4.06 -6.83 8.54
CA TYR A 89 -3.22 -7.63 9.42
C TYR A 89 -2.52 -6.76 10.49
N GLN A 90 -1.94 -5.63 10.05
CA GLN A 90 -1.24 -4.70 10.93
C GLN A 90 -2.20 -4.05 11.96
N LEU A 91 -3.41 -3.71 11.53
CA LEU A 91 -4.42 -3.03 12.36
C LEU A 91 -5.08 -3.96 13.39
N PHE A 92 -5.38 -5.19 13.02
CA PHE A 92 -6.14 -6.12 13.88
C PHE A 92 -5.26 -7.14 14.63
N ILE A 93 -4.17 -7.61 14.01
CA ILE A 93 -3.35 -8.69 14.58
C ILE A 93 -2.12 -8.12 15.29
N GLN A 94 -1.29 -7.35 14.60
CA GLN A 94 -0.10 -6.74 15.23
C GLN A 94 -0.47 -5.59 16.18
N LYS A 95 -1.57 -4.88 15.91
CA LYS A 95 -1.99 -3.68 16.66
C LYS A 95 -0.90 -2.60 16.74
N ASP A 96 -0.03 -2.57 15.75
CA ASP A 96 1.07 -1.61 15.66
C ASP A 96 0.74 -0.53 14.62
N LEU A 97 1.20 0.70 14.84
CA LEU A 97 1.00 1.84 13.94
C LEU A 97 -0.47 2.00 13.46
N MET A 98 -1.44 1.78 14.35
CA MET A 98 -2.87 1.70 14.01
C MET A 98 -3.38 2.92 13.22
N LEU A 99 -2.94 4.13 13.59
CA LEU A 99 -3.33 5.37 12.91
C LEU A 99 -2.75 5.44 11.48
N VAL A 100 -1.49 5.05 11.30
CA VAL A 100 -0.80 5.04 9.99
C VAL A 100 -1.45 3.99 9.08
N SER A 101 -1.64 2.77 9.60
CA SER A 101 -2.30 1.68 8.89
C SER A 101 -3.73 2.04 8.50
N GLY A 102 -4.47 2.74 9.36
CA GLY A 102 -5.82 3.22 9.04
C GLY A 102 -5.84 4.26 7.91
N ILE A 103 -4.92 5.22 7.93
CA ILE A 103 -4.78 6.22 6.86
C ILE A 103 -4.43 5.53 5.54
N LEU A 104 -3.47 4.60 5.54
CA LEU A 104 -3.03 3.89 4.34
C LEU A 104 -4.12 2.95 3.80
N LEU A 105 -4.88 2.29 4.68
CA LEU A 105 -6.02 1.46 4.27
C LEU A 105 -7.10 2.28 3.53
N LEU A 106 -7.38 3.51 3.98
CA LEU A 106 -8.30 4.41 3.29
C LEU A 106 -7.76 4.81 1.91
N VAL A 107 -6.44 5.02 1.79
CA VAL A 107 -5.78 5.28 0.51
C VAL A 107 -5.91 4.09 -0.43
N ASP A 108 -5.65 2.88 0.05
CA ASP A 108 -5.74 1.66 -0.74
C ASP A 108 -7.15 1.45 -1.28
N ILE A 109 -8.17 1.59 -0.44
CA ILE A 109 -9.57 1.47 -0.85
C ILE A 109 -9.91 2.52 -1.91
N PHE A 110 -9.48 3.77 -1.71
CA PHE A 110 -9.72 4.85 -2.66
C PHE A 110 -9.07 4.57 -4.02
N VAL A 111 -7.80 4.18 -4.00
CA VAL A 111 -6.99 3.88 -5.19
C VAL A 111 -7.53 2.65 -5.92
N GLY A 112 -7.87 1.59 -5.19
CA GLY A 112 -8.49 0.37 -5.72
C GLY A 112 -9.84 0.64 -6.36
N THR A 113 -10.70 1.42 -5.71
CA THR A 113 -12.01 1.81 -6.27
C THR A 113 -11.85 2.59 -7.57
N LYS A 114 -10.88 3.50 -7.63
CA LYS A 114 -10.57 4.26 -8.84
C LYS A 114 -10.04 3.36 -9.96
N GLY A 115 -9.13 2.44 -9.64
CA GLY A 115 -8.62 1.43 -10.57
C GLY A 115 -9.73 0.56 -11.15
N CYS A 116 -10.60 0.02 -10.29
CA CYS A 116 -11.77 -0.78 -10.70
C CYS A 116 -12.69 -0.02 -11.65
N LYS A 117 -13.01 1.24 -11.36
CA LYS A 117 -13.86 2.06 -12.26
C LYS A 117 -13.24 2.21 -13.65
N ILE A 118 -11.93 2.44 -13.74
CA ILE A 118 -11.23 2.56 -15.03
C ILE A 118 -11.27 1.23 -15.79
N ILE A 119 -11.03 0.09 -15.11
CA ILE A 119 -11.09 -1.24 -15.73
C ILE A 119 -12.49 -1.51 -16.29
N ILE A 120 -13.55 -1.26 -15.51
CA ILE A 120 -14.94 -1.47 -15.93
C ILE A 120 -15.30 -0.57 -17.11
N GLN A 121 -14.97 0.73 -17.05
CA GLN A 121 -15.24 1.67 -18.15
C GLN A 121 -14.48 1.31 -19.44
N SER A 122 -13.26 0.77 -19.34
CA SER A 122 -12.50 0.26 -20.50
C SER A 122 -13.05 -1.02 -21.13
N LYS A 123 -14.10 -1.62 -20.54
CA LYS A 123 -14.77 -2.82 -21.05
C LYS A 123 -16.08 -2.51 -21.77
N VAL A 124 -16.59 -1.28 -21.60
CA VAL A 124 -17.86 -0.78 -22.20
C VAL A 124 -17.62 0.01 -23.50
N ARG A 125 -16.35 0.27 -23.84
CA ARG A 125 -15.92 0.85 -25.12
C ARG A 125 -15.28 -0.23 -25.99
#